data_AF-A0A7Z1DS45-F1
#
_entry.id   AF-A0A7Z1DS45-F1
#
_cell.length_a   1.000
_cell.length_b   1.000
_cell.length_c   1.000
_cell.angle_alpha   90.00
_cell.angle_beta   90.00
_cell.angle_gamma   90.00
#
_symmetry.space_group_name_H-M   'P 1'
#
loop_
_entity.id
_entity.type
_entity.pdbx_description
1 polymer ?
#
loop_
_entity_poly.entity_id
_entity_poly.type
_entity_poly.pdbx_seq_one_letter_code
_entity_poly.pdbx_strand_id
1 'polypeptide(L)'
;MNPKYDTLFYDGSCPLCAKEIRTLRRLQRGQLIFADIHEQPEGSPQLPSHEDLLRRLHLMTWTGEWVTGLHANVRAWSHAPFGRLFKPLLWPVIYPIARRVYESWADRRYERKYVCALGVKKT
;
A
#
# COMPACT_ATOMS: atom_id res chain seq x y z
N MET A 1 -24.58 -14.11 -3.11
CA MET A 1 -23.93 -12.78 -3.01
C MET A 1 -22.46 -12.97 -3.31
N ASN A 2 -21.90 -12.28 -4.30
CA ASN A 2 -20.46 -12.34 -4.55
C ASN A 2 -19.72 -11.80 -3.32
N PRO A 3 -18.65 -12.47 -2.90
CA PRO A 3 -17.91 -12.00 -1.75
C PRO A 3 -17.25 -10.65 -2.05
N LYS A 4 -17.32 -9.74 -1.08
CA LYS A 4 -16.82 -8.37 -1.18
C LYS A 4 -15.42 -8.31 -0.56
N TYR A 5 -14.41 -8.27 -1.41
CA TYR A 5 -13.01 -8.21 -0.99
C TYR A 5 -12.36 -6.92 -1.49
N ASP A 6 -11.59 -6.28 -0.62
CA ASP A 6 -10.61 -5.29 -1.05
C ASP A 6 -9.31 -6.02 -1.43
N THR A 7 -8.54 -5.48 -2.37
CA THR A 7 -7.23 -6.00 -2.80
C THR A 7 -6.14 -4.98 -2.47
N LEU A 8 -5.21 -5.36 -1.59
CA LEU A 8 -4.05 -4.56 -1.23
C LEU A 8 -2.85 -4.95 -2.11
N PHE A 9 -2.33 -3.98 -2.86
CA PHE A 9 -1.14 -4.13 -3.67
C PHE A 9 0.08 -3.74 -2.83
N TYR A 10 1.04 -4.65 -2.71
CA TYR A 10 2.20 -4.46 -1.85
C TYR A 10 3.51 -4.83 -2.54
N ASP A 11 4.60 -4.23 -2.07
CA ASP A 11 5.95 -4.50 -2.53
C ASP A 11 6.56 -5.65 -1.72
N GLY A 12 6.55 -6.88 -2.26
CA GLY A 12 7.16 -8.05 -1.61
C GLY A 12 8.68 -7.98 -1.47
N SER A 13 9.34 -7.18 -2.31
CA SER A 13 10.78 -6.95 -2.24
C SER A 13 11.17 -5.98 -1.12
N CYS A 14 10.22 -5.28 -0.48
CA CYS A 14 10.46 -4.42 0.68
C CYS A 14 10.33 -5.23 1.99
N PRO A 15 11.41 -5.45 2.77
CA PRO A 15 11.35 -6.29 3.97
C PRO A 15 10.37 -5.81 5.04
N LEU A 16 10.25 -4.48 5.22
CA LEU A 16 9.29 -3.88 6.13
C LEU A 16 7.85 -4.15 5.65
N CYS A 17 7.58 -3.84 4.38
CA CYS A 17 6.28 -4.04 3.75
C CYS A 17 5.87 -5.52 3.83
N ALA A 18 6.74 -6.44 3.44
CA ALA A 18 6.49 -7.88 3.53
C ALA A 18 6.21 -8.35 4.98
N LYS A 19 6.90 -7.78 5.98
CA LYS A 19 6.64 -8.08 7.40
C LYS A 19 5.28 -7.59 7.85
N GLU A 20 4.88 -6.39 7.43
CA GLU A 20 3.55 -5.83 7.69
C GLU A 20 2.46 -6.70 7.06
N ILE A 21 2.64 -7.11 5.79
CA ILE A 21 1.70 -8.00 5.10
C ILE A 21 1.59 -9.36 5.77
N ARG A 22 2.70 -9.98 6.21
CA ARG A 22 2.64 -11.25 6.97
C ARG A 22 1.83 -11.10 8.26
N THR A 23 1.97 -9.97 8.94
CA THR A 23 1.22 -9.66 10.16
C THR A 23 -0.26 -9.47 9.84
N LEU A 24 -0.57 -8.67 8.82
CA LEU A 24 -1.94 -8.37 8.42
C LEU A 24 -2.66 -9.62 7.88
N ARG A 25 -1.99 -10.49 7.13
CA ARG A 25 -2.53 -11.80 6.67
C ARG A 25 -3.01 -12.67 7.82
N ARG A 26 -2.34 -12.63 8.98
CA ARG A 26 -2.72 -13.40 10.18
C ARG A 26 -3.88 -12.75 10.94
N LEU A 27 -4.01 -11.43 10.87
CA LEU A 27 -4.99 -10.67 11.66
C LEU A 27 -6.28 -10.34 10.90
N GLN A 28 -6.26 -10.33 9.57
CA GLN A 28 -7.39 -9.95 8.73
C GLN A 28 -8.57 -10.94 8.86
N ARG A 29 -9.80 -10.44 8.70
CA ARG A 29 -11.07 -11.18 8.96
C ARG A 29 -11.69 -11.90 7.76
N GLY A 30 -10.90 -12.16 6.73
CA GLY A 30 -11.32 -12.80 5.48
C GLY A 30 -11.76 -11.84 4.37
N GLN A 31 -11.65 -10.51 4.55
CA GLN A 31 -12.17 -9.50 3.61
C GLN A 31 -11.10 -8.74 2.80
N LEU A 32 -9.85 -9.19 2.89
CA LEU A 32 -8.70 -8.53 2.28
C LEU A 32 -7.83 -9.54 1.52
N ILE A 33 -7.63 -9.28 0.23
CA ILE A 33 -6.71 -9.99 -0.65
C ILE A 33 -5.40 -9.20 -0.73
N PHE A 34 -4.28 -9.88 -0.95
CA PHE A 34 -2.96 -9.28 -1.06
C PHE A 34 -2.34 -9.66 -2.40
N ALA A 35 -2.05 -8.67 -3.22
CA ALA A 35 -1.41 -8.83 -4.53
C ALA A 35 0.03 -8.30 -4.45
N ASP A 36 1.00 -9.17 -4.69
CA ASP A 36 2.39 -8.73 -4.80
C ASP A 36 2.58 -8.03 -6.14
N ILE A 37 3.11 -6.81 -6.11
CA ILE A 37 3.32 -5.98 -7.31
C ILE A 37 4.30 -6.67 -8.28
N HIS A 38 5.28 -7.44 -7.76
CA HIS A 38 6.25 -8.16 -8.59
C HIS A 38 5.67 -9.38 -9.30
N GLU A 39 4.46 -9.80 -8.92
CA GLU A 39 3.72 -10.91 -9.57
C GLU A 39 2.63 -10.41 -10.51
N GLN A 40 2.42 -9.09 -10.63
CA GLN A 40 1.40 -8.51 -11.50
C GLN A 40 1.94 -8.29 -12.91
N PRO A 41 1.11 -8.50 -13.96
CA PRO A 41 1.52 -8.22 -15.34
C PRO A 41 1.76 -6.72 -15.52
N GLU A 42 2.95 -6.37 -16.01
CA GLU A 42 3.27 -5.01 -16.41
C GLU A 42 2.40 -4.58 -17.60
N GLY A 43 1.93 -3.33 -17.61
CA GLY A 43 1.15 -2.78 -18.72
C GLY A 43 -0.32 -3.19 -18.77
N SER A 44 -0.87 -3.80 -17.72
CA SER A 44 -2.31 -4.04 -17.63
C SER A 44 -3.09 -2.71 -17.64
N PRO A 45 -4.04 -2.48 -18.55
CA PRO A 45 -4.81 -1.24 -18.61
C PRO A 45 -5.76 -1.06 -17.40
N GLN A 46 -5.92 -2.10 -16.58
CA GLN A 46 -6.80 -2.12 -15.42
C GLN A 46 -6.06 -1.78 -14.12
N LEU A 47 -4.73 -1.73 -14.14
CA LEU A 47 -3.90 -1.42 -12.99
C LEU A 47 -3.21 -0.06 -13.17
N PRO A 48 -2.94 0.68 -12.08
CA PRO A 48 -1.99 1.79 -12.10
C PRO A 48 -0.64 1.33 -12.65
N SER A 49 0.19 2.30 -13.07
CA SER A 49 1.54 1.97 -13.55
C SER A 49 2.32 1.22 -12.47
N HIS A 50 3.23 0.34 -12.90
CA HIS A 50 4.05 -0.44 -11.96
C HIS A 50 4.88 0.48 -11.05
N GLU A 51 5.38 1.59 -11.60
CA GLU A 51 6.04 2.66 -10.85
C GLU A 51 5.12 3.25 -9.77
N ASP A 52 3.87 3.59 -10.09
CA ASP A 52 2.94 4.15 -9.10
C ASP A 52 2.66 3.16 -7.97
N LEU A 53 2.41 1.89 -8.33
CA LEU A 53 2.21 0.80 -7.38
C LEU A 53 3.42 0.62 -6.46
N LEU A 54 4.64 0.68 -7.01
CA LEU A 54 5.87 0.56 -6.23
C LEU A 54 6.17 1.80 -5.39
N ARG A 55 5.74 3.00 -5.81
CA ARG A 55 6.05 4.26 -5.15
C ARG A 55 5.13 4.54 -3.96
N ARG A 56 3.82 4.28 -4.11
CA ARG A 56 2.80 4.50 -3.06
C ARG A 56 1.98 3.23 -2.86
N LEU A 57 1.50 3.03 -1.63
CA LEU A 57 0.64 1.89 -1.31
C LEU A 57 -0.71 2.06 -2.02
N HIS A 58 -1.21 1.00 -2.65
CA HIS A 58 -2.49 1.01 -3.36
C HIS A 58 -3.41 -0.09 -2.84
N LEU A 59 -4.68 0.24 -2.69
CA LEU A 59 -5.73 -0.70 -2.37
C LEU A 59 -6.88 -0.47 -3.34
N MET A 60 -7.32 -1.53 -4.03
CA MET A 60 -8.54 -1.52 -4.82
C MET A 60 -9.68 -2.03 -3.94
N THR A 61 -10.72 -1.23 -3.78
CA THR A 61 -11.91 -1.64 -3.03
C THR A 61 -12.74 -2.63 -3.81
N TRP A 62 -13.63 -3.36 -3.14
CA TRP A 62 -14.59 -4.25 -3.80
C TRP A 62 -15.52 -3.54 -4.83
N THR A 63 -15.64 -2.21 -4.76
CA THR A 63 -16.40 -1.40 -5.73
C THR A 63 -15.55 -0.95 -6.94
N GLY A 64 -14.25 -1.25 -6.96
CA GLY A 64 -13.33 -0.82 -8.01
C GLY A 64 -12.71 0.57 -7.78
N GLU A 65 -12.96 1.21 -6.63
CA GLU A 65 -12.32 2.48 -6.28
C GLU A 65 -10.88 2.24 -5.77
N TRP A 66 -9.95 3.07 -6.24
CA TRP A 66 -8.57 3.08 -5.79
C TRP A 66 -8.38 3.99 -4.57
N VAL A 67 -7.87 3.40 -3.49
CA VAL A 67 -7.43 4.12 -2.29
C VAL A 67 -5.91 4.05 -2.23
N THR A 68 -5.25 5.19 -1.98
CA THR A 68 -3.79 5.28 -2.07
C THR A 68 -3.15 5.82 -0.80
N GLY A 69 -1.86 5.56 -0.65
CA GLY A 69 -1.01 6.14 0.38
C GLY A 69 -1.43 5.78 1.81
N LEU A 70 -1.48 6.79 2.68
CA LEU A 70 -1.87 6.62 4.08
C LEU A 70 -3.32 6.14 4.22
N HIS A 71 -4.23 6.57 3.33
CA HIS A 71 -5.60 6.07 3.34
C HIS A 71 -5.66 4.58 3.02
N ALA A 72 -4.86 4.11 2.06
CA ALA A 72 -4.76 2.68 1.73
C ALA A 72 -4.28 1.87 2.94
N ASN A 73 -3.30 2.39 3.67
CA ASN A 73 -2.78 1.74 4.87
C ASN A 73 -3.86 1.64 5.96
N VAL A 74 -4.53 2.74 6.28
CA VAL A 74 -5.60 2.74 7.30
C VAL A 74 -6.77 1.84 6.87
N ARG A 75 -7.13 1.82 5.58
CA ARG A 75 -8.15 0.94 5.03
C ARG A 75 -7.75 -0.54 5.14
N ALA A 76 -6.52 -0.89 4.78
CA ALA A 76 -6.00 -2.24 4.92
C ALA A 76 -6.06 -2.73 6.37
N TRP A 77 -5.57 -1.94 7.33
CA TRP A 77 -5.61 -2.29 8.75
C TRP A 77 -7.04 -2.33 9.32
N SER A 78 -8.01 -1.65 8.71
CA SER A 78 -9.42 -1.71 9.12
C SER A 78 -10.03 -3.12 8.99
N HIS A 79 -9.42 -4.00 8.19
CA HIS A 79 -9.79 -5.41 8.06
C HIS A 79 -9.28 -6.29 9.22
N ALA A 80 -8.42 -5.77 10.10
CA ALA A 80 -7.92 -6.43 11.29
C ALA A 80 -8.62 -5.94 12.58
N PRO A 81 -8.64 -6.73 13.67
CA PRO A 81 -9.25 -6.33 14.95
C PRO A 81 -8.79 -4.98 15.49
N PHE A 82 -7.52 -4.64 15.27
CA PHE A 82 -6.89 -3.42 15.77
C PHE A 82 -6.95 -2.24 14.78
N GLY A 83 -7.70 -2.35 13.68
CA GLY A 83 -7.78 -1.30 12.66
C GLY A 83 -8.26 0.06 13.17
N ARG A 84 -9.01 0.08 14.28
CA ARG A 84 -9.44 1.33 14.94
C ARG A 84 -8.25 2.15 15.45
N LEU A 85 -7.12 1.53 15.80
CA LEU A 85 -5.91 2.22 16.27
C LEU A 85 -5.24 3.04 15.16
N PHE A 86 -5.51 2.71 13.89
CA PHE A 86 -4.95 3.42 12.74
C PHE A 86 -5.82 4.61 12.30
N LYS A 87 -7.08 4.68 12.72
CA LYS A 87 -8.00 5.78 12.36
C LYS A 87 -7.53 7.18 12.79
N PRO A 88 -6.91 7.39 13.97
CA PRO A 88 -6.39 8.70 14.36
C PRO A 88 -5.39 9.30 13.37
N LEU A 89 -4.71 8.47 12.56
CA LEU A 89 -3.80 8.95 11.50
C LEU A 89 -4.53 9.79 10.43
N LEU A 90 -5.85 9.67 10.33
CA LEU A 90 -6.68 10.43 9.39
C LEU A 90 -7.40 11.63 10.05
N TRP A 91 -7.13 11.94 11.32
CA TRP A 91 -7.72 13.11 11.96
C TRP A 91 -7.16 14.40 11.36
N PRO A 92 -7.97 15.47 11.19
CA PRO A 92 -7.56 16.68 10.48
C PRO A 92 -6.25 17.30 10.98
N VAL A 93 -5.98 17.20 12.29
CA VAL A 93 -4.77 17.73 12.93
C VAL A 93 -3.55 16.81 12.77
N ILE A 94 -3.77 15.49 12.81
CA ILE A 94 -2.69 14.47 12.76
C ILE A 94 -2.30 14.14 11.33
N TYR A 95 -3.30 14.08 10.45
CA TYR A 95 -3.17 13.71 9.04
C TYR A 95 -2.07 14.46 8.29
N PRO A 96 -1.93 15.81 8.35
CA PRO A 96 -0.88 16.49 7.58
C PRO A 96 0.53 16.00 7.98
N ILE A 97 0.76 15.76 9.27
CA ILE A 97 2.04 15.27 9.79
C ILE A 97 2.23 13.81 9.38
N ALA A 98 1.24 12.95 9.64
CA ALA A 98 1.29 11.53 9.33
C ALA A 98 1.48 11.28 7.83
N ARG A 99 0.77 12.04 6.98
CA ARG A 99 0.92 12.02 5.52
C ARG A 99 2.34 12.38 5.12
N ARG A 100 2.90 13.47 5.65
CA ARG A 100 4.26 13.90 5.28
C ARG A 100 5.33 12.89 5.70
N VAL A 101 5.18 12.29 6.88
CA VAL A 101 6.07 11.20 7.35
C VAL A 101 5.97 9.98 6.42
N TYR A 102 4.75 9.55 6.12
CA TYR A 102 4.49 8.44 5.21
C TYR A 102 5.09 8.71 3.82
N GLU A 103 4.80 9.87 3.24
CA GLU A 103 5.24 10.23 1.89
C GLU A 103 6.76 10.26 1.81
N SER A 104 7.42 10.90 2.79
CA SER A 104 8.88 11.00 2.85
C SER A 104 9.54 9.63 2.99
N TRP A 105 8.97 8.73 3.81
CA TRP A 105 9.47 7.36 3.94
C TRP A 105 9.28 6.58 2.64
N ALA A 106 8.10 6.66 2.03
CA ALA A 106 7.75 5.92 0.82
C ALA A 106 8.61 6.37 -0.38
N ASP A 107 8.86 7.68 -0.53
CA ASP A 107 9.73 8.20 -1.58
C ASP A 107 11.19 7.75 -1.35
N ARG A 108 11.72 7.87 -0.11
CA ARG A 108 13.07 7.38 0.21
C ARG A 108 13.24 5.89 -0.01
N ARG A 109 12.23 5.08 0.34
CA ARG A 109 12.22 3.63 0.08
C ARG A 109 12.29 3.36 -1.42
N TYR A 110 11.42 4.03 -2.19
CA TYR A 110 11.35 3.86 -3.65
C TYR A 110 12.67 4.27 -4.31
N GLU A 111 13.19 5.45 -3.98
CA GLU A 111 14.46 5.94 -4.52
C GLU A 111 15.62 5.00 -4.22
N ARG A 112 15.77 4.53 -2.97
CA ARG A 112 16.86 3.61 -2.61
C ARG A 112 16.78 2.27 -3.34
N LYS A 113 15.58 1.74 -3.58
CA LYS A 113 15.40 0.40 -4.15
C LYS A 113 15.32 0.36 -5.66
N TYR A 114 14.73 1.36 -6.30
CA TYR A 114 14.38 1.31 -7.71
C TYR A 114 15.09 2.36 -8.56
N VAL A 115 15.43 3.51 -7.99
CA VAL A 115 16.13 4.59 -8.74
C VAL A 115 17.64 4.50 -8.53
N CYS A 116 18.08 4.48 -7.27
CA CYS A 116 19.49 4.54 -6.91
C CYS A 116 20.18 3.17 -7.05
N ALA A 117 19.44 2.07 -6.91
CA ALA A 117 19.95 0.72 -7.16
C ALA A 117 20.33 0.48 -8.64
N LEU A 118 19.83 1.33 -9.55
CA LEU A 118 20.13 1.26 -10.99
C LEU A 118 21.12 2.33 -11.46
N GLY A 119 21.69 3.16 -10.57
CA GLY A 119 22.73 4.12 -10.95
C GLY A 119 22.32 5.16 -11.99
N VAL A 120 21.02 5.39 -12.21
CA VAL A 120 20.55 6.43 -13.13
C VAL A 120 20.65 7.77 -12.41
N LYS A 121 21.71 8.53 -12.72
CA LYS A 121 21.80 9.95 -12.38
C LYS A 121 20.56 10.65 -12.93
N LYS A 122 19.81 11.33 -12.05
CA LYS A 122 18.88 12.38 -12.48
C LYS A 122 19.70 13.43 -13.25
N THR A 123 19.57 13.45 -14.57
CA THR A 123 19.95 14.58 -15.44
C THR A 123 18.88 15.65 -15.37
#